data_AF-A0AAC9M894-F1
#
_entry.id   AF-A0AAC9M894-F1
#
_cell.length_a   1.000
_cell.length_b   1.000
_cell.length_c   1.000
_cell.angle_alpha   90.00
_cell.angle_beta   90.00
_cell.angle_gamma   90.00
#
_symmetry.space_group_name_H-M   'P 1'
#
loop_
_entity.id
_entity.type
_entity.pdbx_description
1 polymer ?
#
loop_
_entity_poly.entity_id
_entity_poly.type
_entity_poly.pdbx_seq_one_letter_code
_entity_poly.pdbx_strand_id
1 'polypeptide(L)'
;MKVVNLVSQVFFLLITVLFLIYFLTGYDSAFEADQNCHSYLSSYDNPSRNYGCDHDTETHQWILYESNESKEPAKIIKKFRYKFL
;
A
#
# COMPACT_ATOMS: atom_id res chain seq x y z
N MET A 1 6.55 26.14 -30.21
CA MET A 1 6.09 26.72 -28.92
C MET A 1 4.73 26.17 -28.46
N LYS A 2 3.68 26.11 -29.30
CA LYS A 2 2.36 25.58 -28.89
C LYS A 2 2.36 24.09 -28.51
N VAL A 3 3.07 23.25 -29.27
CA VAL A 3 3.16 21.79 -29.01
C VAL A 3 3.90 21.51 -27.70
N VAL A 4 5.02 22.20 -27.45
CA VAL A 4 5.78 22.07 -26.19
C VAL A 4 4.94 22.48 -24.98
N ASN A 5 4.16 23.56 -25.10
CA ASN A 5 3.25 23.99 -24.04
C ASN A 5 2.15 22.95 -23.77
N LEU A 6 1.56 22.39 -24.83
CA LEU A 6 0.55 21.34 -24.71
C LEU A 6 1.10 20.09 -24.01
N VAL A 7 2.29 19.63 -24.40
CA VAL A 7 2.95 18.47 -23.77
C VAL A 7 3.22 18.73 -22.29
N SER A 8 3.72 19.93 -21.96
CA SER A 8 3.96 20.34 -20.57
C SER A 8 2.67 20.35 -19.74
N GLN A 9 1.59 20.93 -20.27
CA GLN A 9 0.29 20.96 -19.60
C GLN A 9 -0.27 19.56 -19.33
N VAL A 10 -0.20 18.66 -20.31
CA VAL A 10 -0.64 17.26 -20.16
C VAL A 10 0.20 16.54 -19.10
N PHE A 11 1.52 16.77 -19.08
CA PHE A 11 2.41 16.19 -18.08
C PHE A 11 2.06 16.66 -16.66
N PHE A 12 1.88 17.96 -16.45
CA PHE A 12 1.47 18.47 -15.14
C PHE A 12 0.08 17.99 -14.73
N LEU A 13 -0.88 17.94 -15.66
CA LEU A 13 -2.20 17.37 -15.40
C LEU A 13 -2.10 15.91 -14.95
N LEU A 14 -1.27 15.11 -15.61
CA LEU A 14 -1.06 13.72 -15.23
C LEU A 14 -0.47 13.61 -13.81
N ILE A 15 0.53 14.41 -13.48
CA ILE A 15 1.11 14.44 -12.13
C ILE A 15 0.05 14.81 -11.10
N THR A 16 -0.75 15.85 -11.35
CA THR A 16 -1.82 16.27 -10.44
C THR A 16 -2.85 15.17 -10.24
N VAL A 17 -3.25 14.47 -11.30
CA VAL A 17 -4.20 13.34 -11.21
C VAL A 17 -3.61 12.19 -10.40
N LEU A 18 -2.37 11.79 -10.65
CA LEU A 18 -1.70 10.72 -9.89
C LEU A 18 -1.54 11.08 -8.41
N PHE A 19 -1.20 12.33 -8.13
CA PHE A 19 -1.12 12.86 -6.76
C PHE A 19 -2.48 12.83 -6.07
N LEU A 20 -3.54 13.29 -6.74
CA LEU A 20 -4.90 13.24 -6.21
C LEU A 20 -5.36 11.81 -5.95
N ILE A 21 -5.10 10.88 -6.87
CA ILE A 21 -5.38 9.45 -6.65
C ILE A 21 -4.66 9.00 -5.39
N TYR A 22 -3.35 9.20 -5.28
CA TYR A 22 -2.60 8.79 -4.10
C TYR A 22 -3.16 9.38 -2.80
N PHE A 23 -3.52 10.67 -2.76
CA PHE A 23 -4.09 11.28 -1.54
C PHE A 23 -5.50 10.78 -1.21
N LEU A 24 -6.34 10.53 -2.22
CA LEU A 24 -7.74 10.16 -2.04
C LEU A 24 -7.93 8.64 -1.86
N THR A 25 -7.05 7.80 -2.39
CA THR A 25 -7.20 6.34 -2.38
C THR A 25 -6.41 5.71 -1.24
N GLY A 26 -7.07 5.34 -0.15
CA GLY A 26 -6.49 4.60 0.97
C GLY A 26 -7.51 4.47 2.07
N TYR A 27 -7.22 3.65 3.06
CA TYR A 27 -8.04 3.53 4.25
C TYR A 27 -8.05 4.87 5.02
N ASP A 28 -9.16 5.21 5.66
CA ASP A 28 -9.34 6.49 6.35
C ASP A 28 -8.54 6.58 7.64
N SER A 29 -8.09 5.45 8.18
CA SER A 29 -7.26 5.40 9.38
C SER A 29 -6.30 4.22 9.39
N ALA A 30 -5.27 4.30 10.23
CA ALA A 30 -4.39 3.17 10.52
C ALA A 30 -5.15 1.97 11.09
N PHE A 31 -6.25 2.21 11.83
CA PHE A 31 -7.10 1.17 12.41
C PHE A 31 -7.93 0.44 11.35
N GLU A 32 -8.49 1.16 10.39
CA GLU A 32 -9.23 0.53 9.28
C GLU A 32 -8.28 -0.31 8.40
N ALA A 33 -7.07 0.20 8.14
CA ALA A 33 -6.04 -0.58 7.43
C ALA A 33 -5.60 -1.82 8.20
N ASP A 34 -5.43 -1.71 9.53
CA ASP A 34 -5.13 -2.84 10.43
C ASP A 34 -6.22 -3.92 10.35
N GLN A 35 -7.47 -3.52 10.52
CA GLN A 35 -8.62 -4.41 10.46
C GLN A 35 -8.69 -5.14 9.12
N ASN A 36 -8.44 -4.44 8.02
CA ASN A 36 -8.39 -5.05 6.69
C ASN A 36 -7.21 -6.00 6.54
N CYS A 37 -6.02 -5.66 7.05
CA CYS A 37 -4.86 -6.56 7.01
C CYS A 37 -5.18 -7.87 7.74
N HIS A 38 -5.68 -7.79 8.97
CA HIS A 38 -6.03 -8.96 9.79
C HIS A 38 -7.24 -9.75 9.24
N SER A 39 -8.19 -9.07 8.61
CA SER A 39 -9.29 -9.75 7.89
C SER A 39 -8.81 -10.50 6.65
N TYR A 40 -7.77 -10.02 5.96
CA TYR A 40 -7.14 -10.78 4.87
C TYR A 40 -6.29 -11.92 5.43
N LEU A 41 -5.52 -11.66 6.49
CA LEU A 41 -4.70 -12.67 7.16
C LEU A 41 -5.54 -13.89 7.59
N SER A 42 -6.74 -13.68 8.12
CA SER A 42 -7.64 -14.77 8.54
C SER A 42 -8.13 -15.66 7.40
N SER A 43 -8.01 -15.22 6.14
CA SER A 43 -8.29 -16.05 4.96
C SER A 43 -7.13 -16.96 4.55
N TYR A 44 -5.95 -16.81 5.16
CA TYR A 44 -4.82 -17.71 4.98
C TYR A 44 -4.85 -18.77 6.07
N ASP A 45 -5.09 -20.01 5.68
CA ASP A 45 -5.29 -21.15 6.58
C ASP A 45 -4.14 -22.17 6.54
N ASN A 46 -3.14 -22.00 5.67
CA ASN A 46 -2.07 -22.96 5.51
C ASN A 46 -1.12 -22.93 6.72
N PRO A 47 -1.14 -23.96 7.58
CA PRO A 47 -0.36 -23.99 8.82
C PRO A 47 1.14 -24.23 8.58
N SER A 48 1.53 -24.64 7.36
CA SER A 48 2.94 -24.83 6.99
C SER A 48 3.65 -23.53 6.64
N ARG A 49 2.92 -22.41 6.60
CA ARG A 49 3.42 -21.09 6.23
C ARG A 49 3.17 -20.11 7.36
N ASN A 50 4.12 -19.20 7.56
CA ASN A 50 4.01 -18.18 8.59
C ASN A 50 3.54 -16.88 7.93
N TYR A 51 2.32 -16.46 8.23
CA TYR A 51 1.75 -15.21 7.75
C TYR A 51 1.63 -14.19 8.87
N GLY A 52 1.81 -12.92 8.56
CA GLY A 52 1.69 -11.85 9.54
C GLY A 52 1.34 -10.51 8.91
N CYS A 53 0.88 -9.60 9.76
CA CYS A 53 0.67 -8.19 9.43
C CYS A 53 1.71 -7.36 10.22
N ASP A 54 2.43 -6.48 9.53
CA ASP A 54 3.35 -5.52 10.14
C ASP A 54 2.91 -4.09 9.87
N HIS A 55 3.08 -3.21 10.86
CA HIS A 55 2.70 -1.81 10.76
C HIS A 55 3.91 -0.95 10.39
N ASP A 56 3.98 -0.57 9.12
CA ASP A 56 4.99 0.37 8.63
C ASP A 56 4.46 1.80 8.77
N THR A 57 4.84 2.44 9.88
CA THR A 57 4.46 3.81 10.21
C THR A 57 5.19 4.84 9.36
N GLU A 58 6.39 4.53 8.86
CA GLU A 58 7.17 5.44 8.02
C GLU A 58 6.46 5.69 6.69
N THR A 59 5.84 4.65 6.13
CA THR A 59 5.16 4.72 4.84
C THR A 59 3.63 4.64 4.93
N HIS A 60 3.08 4.69 6.15
CA HIS A 60 1.64 4.75 6.42
C HIS A 60 0.87 3.57 5.84
N GLN A 61 1.35 2.35 6.11
CA GLN A 61 0.71 1.14 5.60
C GLN A 61 0.84 -0.03 6.57
N TRP A 62 -0.16 -0.91 6.53
CA TRP A 62 -0.01 -2.26 7.03
C TRP A 62 0.45 -3.18 5.90
N ILE A 63 1.34 -4.12 6.21
CA ILE A 63 1.94 -5.04 5.25
C ILE A 63 1.58 -6.46 5.65
N LEU A 64 0.78 -7.12 4.82
CA LEU A 64 0.59 -8.56 4.92
C LEU A 64 1.78 -9.25 4.23
N TYR A 65 2.46 -10.11 4.97
CA TYR A 65 3.63 -10.82 4.49
C TYR A 65 3.57 -12.31 4.85
N GLU A 66 4.36 -13.08 4.11
CA GLU A 66 4.71 -14.46 4.39
C GLU A 66 6.17 -14.48 4.86
N SER A 67 6.39 -14.83 6.13
CA SER A 67 7.74 -15.07 6.64
C SER A 67 8.19 -16.49 6.32
N ASN A 68 9.46 -16.58 6.02
CA ASN A 68 10.20 -17.82 5.85
C ASN A 68 11.09 -18.03 7.08
N GLU A 69 11.29 -19.27 7.48
CA GLU A 69 12.18 -19.62 8.60
C GLU A 69 13.67 -19.45 8.24
N SER A 70 13.97 -19.27 6.95
CA SER A 70 15.30 -18.92 6.45
C SER A 70 15.63 -17.45 6.71
N LYS A 71 16.92 -17.08 6.75
CA LYS A 71 17.41 -15.69 6.88
C LYS A 71 17.10 -14.78 5.67
N GLU A 72 16.12 -15.15 4.87
CA GLU A 72 15.71 -14.44 3.68
C GLU A 72 14.66 -13.38 4.04
N PRO A 73 14.52 -12.31 3.24
CA PRO A 73 13.47 -11.33 3.46
C PRO A 73 12.07 -11.97 3.40
N ALA A 74 11.16 -11.49 4.24
CA ALA A 74 9.76 -11.88 4.17
C ALA A 74 9.15 -11.45 2.82
N LYS A 75 8.28 -12.30 2.27
CA LYS A 75 7.59 -12.03 1.02
C LYS A 75 6.36 -11.17 1.28
N ILE A 76 6.34 -9.97 0.72
CA ILE A 76 5.15 -9.09 0.79
C ILE A 76 4.05 -9.68 -0.09
N ILE A 77 2.88 -9.89 0.49
CA ILE A 77 1.68 -10.37 -0.19
C ILE A 77 0.82 -9.17 -0.60
N LYS A 78 0.54 -8.25 0.35
CA LYS A 78 -0.35 -7.11 0.12
C LYS A 78 -0.03 -5.96 1.06
N LYS A 79 -0.30 -4.74 0.60
CA LYS A 79 -0.13 -3.49 1.35
C LYS A 79 -1.48 -2.81 1.53
N PHE A 80 -1.72 -2.30 2.74
CA PHE A 80 -2.95 -1.64 3.16
C PHE A 80 -2.57 -0.23 3.60
N ARG A 81 -2.45 0.68 2.61
CA ARG A 81 -2.08 2.08 2.84
C ARG A 81 -3.26 2.85 3.43
N TYR A 82 -3.02 3.60 4.49
CA TYR A 82 -3.97 4.55 5.05
C TYR A 82 -3.56 5.99 4.75
N LYS A 83 -4.52 6.90 4.81
CA LYS A 83 -4.32 8.33 4.54
C LYS A 83 -3.45 8.96 5.63
N PHE A 84 -2.65 9.96 5.24
CA PHE A 84 -1.98 10.85 6.19
C PHE A 84 -3.06 11.72 6.84
N LEU A 85 -3.27 11.55 8.15
CA LEU A 85 -4.13 12.41 8.97
C LEU A 85 -3.35 13.63 9.47
#